data_AF-A0A946MWC0-F1
#
_entry.id   AF-A0A946MWC0-F1
#
_cell.length_a   1.000
_cell.length_b   1.000
_cell.length_c   1.000
_cell.angle_alpha   90.00
_cell.angle_beta   90.00
_cell.angle_gamma   90.00
#
_symmetry.space_group_name_H-M   'P 1'
#
loop_
_entity.id
_entity.type
_entity.pdbx_description
1 polymer ?
#
loop_
_entity_poly.entity_id
_entity_poly.type
_entity_poly.pdbx_seq_one_letter_code
_entity_poly.pdbx_strand_id
1 'polypeptide(L)'
;MYLQSLINTIGSFLQQELSLDLHPRKVTIRKFTQGIDYLGYVLLPHHRMLRTRTKNRMFRKLHEKASMYKTGSETAESVEQSLHSYLGALSHANTYKLRSKLLNHYWFWMKE
;
A
#
# COMPACT_ATOMS: atom_id res chain seq x y z
N MET A 1 -11.97 -3.00 -30.16
CA MET A 1 -11.31 -3.25 -28.85
C MET A 1 -12.36 -3.30 -27.76
N TYR A 2 -12.70 -4.49 -27.24
CA TYR A 2 -13.79 -4.71 -26.27
C TYR A 2 -13.63 -3.90 -24.97
N LEU A 3 -12.44 -3.88 -24.36
CA LEU A 3 -12.23 -3.15 -23.10
C LEU A 3 -12.39 -1.62 -23.25
N GLN A 4 -12.09 -1.08 -24.42
CA GLN A 4 -12.27 0.36 -24.68
C GLN A 4 -13.74 0.73 -24.84
N SER A 5 -14.56 -0.12 -25.46
CA SER A 5 -15.99 0.16 -25.60
C SER A 5 -16.71 0.20 -24.24
N LEU A 6 -16.25 -0.60 -23.27
CA LEU A 6 -16.81 -0.59 -21.92
C LEU A 6 -16.63 0.75 -21.19
N ILE A 7 -15.62 1.56 -21.53
CA ILE A 7 -15.41 2.87 -20.88
C ILE A 7 -16.62 3.77 -21.12
N ASN A 8 -17.13 3.81 -22.35
CA ASN A 8 -18.30 4.63 -22.69
C ASN A 8 -19.56 4.08 -22.04
N THR A 9 -19.77 2.75 -22.06
CA THR A 9 -20.93 2.11 -21.42
C THR A 9 -20.98 2.41 -19.92
N ILE A 10 -19.85 2.26 -19.22
CA ILE A 10 -19.73 2.56 -17.79
C ILE A 10 -19.92 4.06 -17.55
N GLY A 11 -19.32 4.91 -18.38
CA GLY A 11 -19.44 6.36 -18.28
C GLY A 11 -20.89 6.85 -18.40
N SER A 12 -21.64 6.35 -19.39
CA SER A 12 -23.05 6.70 -19.59
C SER A 12 -23.91 6.28 -18.41
N PHE A 13 -23.72 5.06 -17.88
CA PHE A 13 -24.43 4.61 -16.68
C PHE A 13 -24.12 5.48 -15.47
N LEU A 14 -22.84 5.76 -15.20
CA LEU A 14 -22.43 6.62 -14.08
C LEU A 14 -23.05 8.01 -14.19
N GLN A 15 -23.09 8.60 -15.38
CA GLN A 15 -23.63 9.94 -15.59
C GLN A 15 -25.16 9.98 -15.46
N GLN A 16 -25.85 9.05 -16.13
CA GLN A 16 -27.32 9.06 -16.24
C GLN A 16 -28.01 8.60 -14.96
N GLU A 17 -27.50 7.54 -14.32
CA GLU A 17 -28.15 6.90 -13.17
C GLU A 17 -27.60 7.39 -11.84
N LEU A 18 -26.32 7.81 -11.80
CA LEU A 18 -25.62 8.10 -10.55
C LEU A 18 -25.10 9.55 -10.46
N SER A 19 -25.22 10.36 -11.51
CA SER A 19 -24.65 11.72 -11.58
C SER A 19 -23.14 11.77 -11.26
N LEU A 20 -22.39 10.76 -11.73
CA LEU A 20 -20.95 10.60 -11.54
C LEU A 20 -20.20 10.61 -12.87
N ASP A 21 -18.98 11.15 -12.86
CA ASP A 21 -18.08 11.13 -14.01
C ASP A 21 -16.85 10.24 -13.77
N LEU A 22 -16.39 9.57 -14.82
CA LEU A 22 -15.10 8.88 -14.81
C LEU A 22 -13.96 9.90 -14.83
N HIS A 23 -13.01 9.74 -13.91
CA HIS A 23 -11.86 10.63 -13.86
C HIS A 23 -10.95 10.45 -15.10
N PRO A 24 -10.63 11.52 -15.86
CA PRO A 24 -10.04 11.44 -17.20
C PRO A 24 -8.66 10.78 -17.25
N ARG A 25 -7.91 10.83 -16.14
CA ARG A 25 -6.55 10.26 -16.02
C ARG A 25 -6.44 8.99 -15.20
N LYS A 26 -7.55 8.44 -14.68
CA LYS A 26 -7.53 7.26 -13.79
C LYS A 26 -8.07 5.98 -14.44
N VAL A 27 -8.48 6.06 -15.70
CA VAL A 27 -8.81 4.88 -16.50
C VAL A 27 -7.53 4.45 -17.22
N THR A 28 -7.15 3.18 -17.08
CA THR A 28 -5.95 2.65 -17.74
C THR A 28 -6.19 1.22 -18.18
N ILE A 29 -5.93 0.93 -19.45
CA ILE A 29 -5.93 -0.42 -20.01
C ILE A 29 -4.48 -0.84 -20.19
N ARG A 30 -4.08 -1.94 -19.54
CA ARG A 30 -2.70 -2.45 -19.55
C ARG A 30 -2.73 -3.97 -19.71
N LYS A 31 -1.59 -4.55 -20.09
CA LYS A 31 -1.45 -6.01 -20.11
C LYS A 31 -1.47 -6.52 -18.67
N PHE A 32 -2.12 -7.66 -18.44
CA PHE A 32 -2.21 -8.29 -17.13
C PHE A 32 -0.82 -8.55 -16.50
N THR A 33 0.17 -8.89 -17.33
CA THR A 33 1.56 -9.13 -16.90
C THR A 33 2.30 -7.88 -16.39
N GLN A 34 1.83 -6.67 -16.71
CA GLN A 34 2.42 -5.42 -16.21
C GLN A 34 2.01 -5.12 -14.76
N GLY A 35 1.01 -5.84 -14.25
CA GLY A 35 0.42 -5.66 -12.94
C GLY A 35 -0.43 -4.39 -12.80
N ILE A 36 -1.21 -4.34 -11.72
CA ILE A 36 -2.12 -3.23 -11.41
C ILE A 36 -1.95 -2.77 -9.97
N ASP A 37 -1.92 -1.44 -9.78
CA ASP A 37 -1.94 -0.83 -8.46
C ASP A 37 -3.32 -1.04 -7.84
N TYR A 38 -3.40 -1.75 -6.71
CA TYR A 38 -4.64 -2.01 -6.00
C TYR A 38 -4.44 -2.00 -4.49
N LEU A 39 -5.18 -1.15 -3.78
CA LEU A 39 -5.18 -1.04 -2.31
C LEU A 39 -3.79 -0.99 -1.65
N GLY A 40 -2.82 -0.33 -2.30
CA GLY A 40 -1.44 -0.20 -1.77
C GLY A 40 -0.49 -1.35 -2.16
N TYR A 41 -0.98 -2.32 -2.94
CA TYR A 41 -0.21 -3.39 -3.56
C TYR A 41 -0.08 -3.18 -5.07
N VAL A 42 0.84 -3.93 -5.66
CA VAL A 42 0.91 -4.20 -7.09
C VAL A 42 0.52 -5.66 -7.28
N LEU A 43 -0.62 -5.91 -7.91
CA LEU A 43 -1.10 -7.25 -8.22
C LEU A 43 -0.47 -7.70 -9.53
N LEU A 44 0.22 -8.84 -9.51
CA LEU A 44 0.81 -9.49 -10.68
C LEU A 44 0.14 -10.87 -10.87
N PRO A 45 0.29 -11.50 -12.04
CA PRO A 45 -0.40 -12.76 -12.34
C PRO A 45 -0.23 -13.88 -11.31
N HIS A 46 0.95 -13.98 -10.69
CA HIS A 46 1.29 -15.08 -9.80
C HIS A 46 1.69 -14.63 -8.39
N HIS A 47 1.77 -13.33 -8.13
CA HIS A 47 2.17 -12.82 -6.82
C HIS A 47 1.68 -11.39 -6.61
N ARG A 48 1.75 -10.94 -5.35
CA ARG A 48 1.43 -9.56 -4.97
C ARG A 48 2.65 -8.92 -4.35
N MET A 49 2.92 -7.68 -4.70
CA MET A 49 4.01 -6.89 -4.12
C MET A 49 3.46 -5.69 -3.37
N LEU A 50 4.17 -5.21 -2.35
CA LEU A 50 3.84 -3.93 -1.73
C LEU A 50 4.32 -2.78 -2.63
N ARG A 51 3.48 -1.76 -2.85
CA ARG A 51 3.86 -0.60 -3.65
C ARG A 51 5.01 0.17 -3.00
N THR A 52 5.95 0.66 -3.80
CA THR A 52 7.15 1.39 -3.31
C THR A 52 6.79 2.58 -2.42
N ARG A 53 5.74 3.34 -2.75
CA ARG A 53 5.28 4.47 -1.93
C ARG A 53 4.79 4.02 -0.56
N THR A 54 4.03 2.92 -0.50
CA THR A 54 3.55 2.33 0.77
C THR A 54 4.72 1.82 1.60
N LYS A 55 5.67 1.10 0.97
CA LYS A 55 6.92 0.67 1.59
C LYS A 55 7.65 1.84 2.24
N ASN A 56 7.93 2.90 1.50
CA ASN A 56 8.70 4.04 2.01
C ASN A 56 7.95 4.77 3.14
N ARG A 57 6.62 4.93 3.01
CA ARG A 57 5.78 5.53 4.05
C ARG A 57 5.82 4.73 5.35
N MET A 58 5.74 3.40 5.26
CA MET A 58 5.79 2.48 6.39
C MET A 58 7.08 2.64 7.21
N PHE A 59 8.26 2.58 6.56
CA PHE A 59 9.54 2.78 7.24
C PHE A 59 9.64 4.15 7.91
N ARG A 60 9.29 5.21 7.17
CA ARG A 60 9.34 6.58 7.69
C ARG A 60 8.44 6.73 8.92
N LYS A 61 7.19 6.28 8.86
CA LYS A 61 6.23 6.43 9.96
C LYS A 61 6.62 5.62 11.19
N LEU A 62 7.13 4.40 11.01
CA LEU A 62 7.61 3.61 12.13
C LEU A 62 8.84 4.25 12.80
N HIS A 63 9.78 4.79 12.00
CA HIS A 63 10.94 5.50 12.52
C HIS A 63 10.57 6.78 13.28
N GLU A 64 9.66 7.59 12.74
CA GLU A 64 9.12 8.78 13.41
C GLU A 64 8.53 8.39 14.78
N LYS A 65 7.74 7.32 14.83
CA LYS A 65 7.10 6.85 16.06
C LYS A 65 8.11 6.30 17.08
N ALA A 66 9.12 5.55 16.63
CA ALA A 66 10.21 5.11 17.48
C ALA A 66 11.03 6.30 18.04
N SER A 67 11.23 7.35 17.25
CA SER A 67 11.90 8.57 17.71
C SER A 67 11.08 9.29 18.80
N MET A 68 9.74 9.36 18.65
CA MET A 68 8.84 9.92 19.66
C MET A 68 8.83 9.10 20.96
N TYR A 69 9.00 7.78 20.87
CA TYR A 69 9.17 6.92 22.03
C TYR A 69 10.45 7.29 22.81
N LYS A 70 11.58 7.51 22.11
CA LYS A 70 12.84 7.95 22.76
C LYS A 70 12.72 9.30 23.46
N THR A 71 11.93 10.23 22.93
CA THR A 71 11.68 11.52 23.57
C THR A 71 10.62 11.46 24.68
N GLY A 72 10.07 10.28 24.97
CA GLY A 72 9.02 10.07 25.98
C GLY A 72 7.64 10.56 25.57
N SER A 73 7.43 10.93 24.31
CA SER A 73 6.15 11.44 23.79
C SER A 73 5.21 10.35 23.30
N GLU A 74 5.69 9.10 23.21
CA GLU A 74 4.94 7.91 22.80
C GLU A 74 5.33 6.71 23.67
N THR A 75 4.47 5.68 23.73
CA THR A 75 4.74 4.45 24.48
C THR A 75 5.34 3.36 23.59
N ALA A 76 6.13 2.45 24.18
CA ALA A 76 6.68 1.30 23.46
C ALA A 76 5.56 0.45 22.83
N GLU A 77 4.47 0.26 23.55
CA GLU A 77 3.27 -0.48 23.08
C GLU A 77 2.67 0.17 21.83
N SER A 78 2.55 1.50 21.81
CA SER A 78 2.03 2.26 20.65
C SER A 78 2.90 2.04 19.40
N VAL A 79 4.23 1.94 19.56
CA VAL A 79 5.15 1.61 18.46
C VAL A 79 4.97 0.16 18.01
N GLU A 80 4.87 -0.78 18.94
CA GLU A 80 4.69 -2.21 18.67
C GLU A 80 3.36 -2.51 17.94
N GLN A 81 2.26 -1.88 18.37
CA GLN A 81 0.98 -1.96 17.66
C GLN A 81 1.09 -1.50 16.19
N SER A 82 1.88 -0.46 15.94
CA SER A 82 2.13 0.04 14.57
C SER A 82 2.96 -0.95 13.77
N LEU A 83 3.98 -1.56 14.37
CA LEU A 83 4.76 -2.63 13.78
C LEU A 83 3.85 -3.81 13.39
N HIS A 84 3.00 -4.30 14.30
CA HIS A 84 2.09 -5.43 14.02
C HIS A 84 1.09 -5.12 12.92
N SER A 85 0.54 -3.90 12.87
CA SER A 85 -0.32 -3.46 11.77
C SER A 85 0.40 -3.58 10.42
N TYR A 86 1.65 -3.13 10.35
CA TYR A 86 2.47 -3.26 9.14
C TYR A 86 2.83 -4.71 8.80
N LEU A 87 3.16 -5.53 9.79
CA LEU A 87 3.41 -6.96 9.59
C LEU A 87 2.18 -7.68 9.03
N GLY A 88 0.98 -7.31 9.46
CA GLY A 88 -0.29 -7.78 8.91
C GLY A 88 -0.41 -7.47 7.42
N ALA A 89 -0.17 -6.22 7.02
CA ALA A 89 -0.18 -5.84 5.60
C ALA A 89 0.89 -6.61 4.78
N LEU A 90 2.09 -6.77 5.32
CA LEU A 90 3.16 -7.52 4.64
C LEU A 90 2.81 -9.00 4.45
N SER A 91 2.09 -9.60 5.39
CA SER A 91 1.69 -11.02 5.35
C SER A 91 0.90 -11.41 4.08
N HIS A 92 0.20 -10.45 3.46
CA HIS A 92 -0.60 -10.69 2.26
C HIS A 92 0.17 -10.53 0.95
N ALA A 93 1.47 -10.20 0.99
CA ALA A 93 2.29 -9.98 -0.21
C ALA A 93 3.62 -10.73 -0.14
N ASN A 94 4.25 -10.96 -1.30
CA ASN A 94 5.59 -11.52 -1.38
C ASN A 94 6.61 -10.49 -0.85
N THR A 95 6.79 -10.49 0.46
CA THR A 95 7.53 -9.44 1.18
C THR A 95 8.47 -9.98 2.24
N TYR A 96 8.88 -11.26 2.17
CA TYR A 96 9.76 -11.88 3.16
C TYR A 96 11.00 -11.03 3.49
N LYS A 97 11.76 -10.64 2.45
CA LYS A 97 12.95 -9.78 2.61
C LYS A 97 12.61 -8.42 3.22
N LEU A 98 11.46 -7.86 2.87
CA LEU A 98 11.01 -6.56 3.36
C LEU A 98 10.60 -6.61 4.83
N ARG A 99 9.90 -7.69 5.23
CA ARG A 99 9.54 -7.97 6.62
C ARG A 99 10.79 -8.09 7.49
N SER A 100 11.77 -8.89 7.08
CA SER A 100 13.03 -9.03 7.82
C SER A 100 13.75 -7.69 7.95
N LYS A 101 13.80 -6.89 6.88
CA LYS A 101 14.36 -5.54 6.92
C LYS A 101 13.62 -4.63 7.91
N LEU A 102 12.28 -4.65 7.91
CA LEU A 102 11.47 -3.82 8.82
C LEU A 102 11.73 -4.18 10.27
N LEU A 103 11.77 -5.48 10.59
CA LEU A 103 12.08 -5.97 11.93
C LEU A 103 13.47 -5.50 12.37
N ASN A 104 14.50 -5.72 11.54
CA ASN A 104 15.87 -5.31 11.87
C ASN A 104 15.97 -3.80 12.17
N HIS A 105 15.32 -2.97 11.36
CA HIS A 105 15.28 -1.53 11.61
C HIS A 105 14.52 -1.18 12.89
N TYR A 106 13.39 -1.82 13.16
CA TYR A 106 12.65 -1.64 14.41
C TYR A 106 13.51 -1.98 15.63
N TRP A 107 14.19 -3.14 15.62
CA TRP A 107 15.09 -3.55 16.70
C TRP A 107 16.20 -2.53 16.95
N PHE A 108 16.80 -2.01 15.87
CA PHE A 108 17.83 -0.98 15.93
C PHE A 108 17.29 0.33 16.54
N TRP A 109 16.14 0.82 16.05
CA TRP A 109 15.55 2.07 16.51
C TRP A 109 15.03 2.04 17.95
N MET A 110 14.67 0.87 18.48
CA MET A 110 14.15 0.74 19.85
C MET A 110 15.24 0.49 20.90
N LYS A 111 16.45 0.05 20.51
CA LYS A 111 17.53 -0.33 21.44
C LYS A 111 18.64 0.72 21.59
N GLU A 112 18.97 1.42 20.51
CA GLU A 112 19.73 2.69 20.60
C GLU A 112 18.81 3.82 21.03
#